data_AF-A0A6L4A3H6-F1
#
_entry.id   AF-A0A6L4A3H6-F1
#
_cell.length_a   1.000
_cell.length_b   1.000
_cell.length_c   1.000
_cell.angle_alpha   90.00
_cell.angle_beta   90.00
_cell.angle_gamma   90.00
#
_symmetry.space_group_name_H-M   'P 1'
#
loop_
_entity.id
_entity.type
_entity.pdbx_description
1 polymer ?
#
loop_
_entity_poly.entity_id
_entity_poly.type
_entity_poly.pdbx_seq_one_letter_code
_entity_poly.pdbx_strand_id
1 'polypeptide(L)'
;MGTLFGAKLSPLTDVMLFGRWPEQIHALQHAPLHILYPDGHEEYVPLRATDNLDHADPIDIALILPKANKTTLAAEDAAQILKSDGVAITLQ
;
A
#
# COMPACT_ATOMS: atom_id res chain seq x y z
N MET A 1 1.73 -2.51 8.82
CA MET A 1 0.27 -2.43 8.58
C MET A 1 -0.08 -2.32 7.11
N GLY A 2 0.58 -1.45 6.31
CA GLY A 2 0.25 -1.28 4.88
C GLY A 2 0.10 -2.57 4.07
N THR A 3 1.02 -3.53 4.21
CA THR A 3 0.96 -4.82 3.50
C THR A 3 -0.23 -5.69 3.91
N LEU A 4 -0.60 -5.69 5.19
CA LEU A 4 -1.76 -6.44 5.68
C LEU A 4 -3.07 -5.88 5.10
N PHE A 5 -3.24 -4.55 5.11
CA PHE A 5 -4.39 -3.92 4.48
C PHE A 5 -4.40 -4.12 2.97
N GLY A 6 -3.23 -4.01 2.33
CA GLY A 6 -3.07 -4.32 0.92
C GLY A 6 -3.58 -5.72 0.59
N ALA A 7 -3.19 -6.72 1.38
CA ALA A 7 -3.63 -8.10 1.19
C ALA A 7 -5.13 -8.30 1.42
N LYS A 8 -5.74 -7.61 2.40
CA LYS A 8 -7.19 -7.70 2.64
C LYS A 8 -8.03 -6.96 1.62
N LEU A 9 -7.49 -5.94 0.97
CA LEU A 9 -8.20 -5.12 -0.02
C LEU A 9 -8.00 -5.61 -1.47
N SER A 10 -6.85 -6.23 -1.78
CA SER A 10 -6.52 -6.69 -3.15
C SER A 10 -7.56 -7.65 -3.77
N PRO A 11 -8.27 -8.51 -3.01
CA PRO A 11 -9.36 -9.32 -3.57
C PRO A 11 -10.62 -8.53 -3.94
N LEU A 12 -10.77 -7.29 -3.46
CA LEU A 12 -11.99 -6.50 -3.56
C LEU A 12 -11.88 -5.34 -4.56
N THR A 13 -10.67 -4.84 -4.81
CA THR A 13 -10.40 -3.70 -5.69
C THR A 13 -8.95 -3.72 -6.19
N ASP A 14 -8.62 -2.90 -7.19
CA ASP A 14 -7.24 -2.68 -7.58
C ASP A 14 -6.49 -1.92 -6.48
N VAL A 15 -5.38 -2.48 -6.01
CA VAL A 15 -4.58 -1.95 -4.92
C VAL A 15 -3.12 -1.90 -5.34
N MET A 16 -2.54 -0.71 -5.21
CA MET A 16 -1.09 -0.50 -5.30
C MET A 16 -0.58 -0.02 -3.94
N LEU A 17 0.45 -0.70 -3.44
CA LEU A 17 1.19 -0.26 -2.28
C LEU A 17 2.31 0.70 -2.70
N PHE A 18 2.39 1.83 -2.03
CA PHE A 18 3.49 2.76 -2.16
C PHE A 18 4.33 2.78 -0.88
N GLY A 19 5.65 2.73 -1.02
CA GLY A 19 6.57 2.76 0.10
C GLY A 19 7.98 3.14 -0.30
N ARG A 20 8.75 3.67 0.64
CA ARG A 20 10.12 4.16 0.41
C ARG A 20 11.21 3.21 0.91
N TRP A 21 10.87 1.94 1.15
CA TRP A 21 11.82 0.91 1.57
C TRP A 21 12.10 -0.05 0.41
N PRO A 22 13.18 0.17 -0.37
CA PRO A 22 13.40 -0.54 -1.63
C PRO A 22 13.44 -2.06 -1.47
N GLU A 23 14.02 -2.56 -0.38
CA GLU A 23 14.12 -4.00 -0.11
C GLU A 23 12.74 -4.64 0.07
N GLN A 24 11.81 -3.94 0.75
CA GLN A 24 10.44 -4.42 0.89
C GLN A 24 9.70 -4.40 -0.45
N ILE A 25 9.85 -3.32 -1.22
CA ILE A 25 9.22 -3.20 -2.54
C ILE A 25 9.73 -4.31 -3.47
N HIS A 26 11.04 -4.50 -3.51
CA HIS A 26 11.66 -5.58 -4.27
C HIS A 26 11.15 -6.95 -3.84
N ALA A 27 11.07 -7.23 -2.54
CA ALA A 27 10.54 -8.50 -2.03
C ALA A 27 9.10 -8.74 -2.52
N LEU A 28 8.23 -7.73 -2.44
CA LEU A 28 6.82 -7.84 -2.88
C LEU A 28 6.66 -7.95 -4.40
N GLN A 29 7.60 -7.40 -5.18
CA GLN A 29 7.60 -7.54 -6.64
C GLN A 29 8.05 -8.94 -7.11
N HIS A 30 8.81 -9.66 -6.29
CA HIS A 30 9.37 -10.98 -6.65
C HIS A 30 8.63 -12.16 -6.01
N ALA A 31 7.93 -11.94 -4.90
CA ALA A 31 7.22 -12.97 -4.17
C ALA A 31 5.92 -12.42 -3.57
N PRO A 32 4.88 -13.27 -3.43
CA PRO A 32 3.66 -12.87 -2.73
C PRO A 32 3.95 -12.55 -1.26
N LEU A 33 3.14 -11.67 -0.67
CA LEU A 33 3.14 -11.48 0.77
C LEU A 33 2.73 -12.81 1.44
N HIS A 34 3.57 -13.28 2.36
CA HIS A 34 3.27 -14.42 3.21
C HIS A 34 2.65 -13.95 4.52
N ILE A 35 1.45 -14.46 4.85
CA ILE A 35 0.73 -14.16 6.07
C ILE A 35 0.63 -15.44 6.90
N LEU A 36 1.15 -15.39 8.11
CA LEU A 36 1.02 -16.43 9.12
C LEU A 36 -0.10 -16.06 10.08
N TYR A 37 -1.11 -16.92 10.18
CA TYR A 37 -2.23 -16.74 11.09
C TYR A 37 -1.94 -17.40 12.44
N PRO A 38 -2.57 -16.92 13.54
CA PRO A 38 -2.36 -17.50 14.87
C PRO A 38 -2.78 -18.97 15.01
N ASP A 39 -3.68 -19.45 14.15
CA ASP A 39 -4.12 -20.85 14.09
C ASP A 39 -3.17 -21.75 13.27
N GLY A 40 -2.07 -21.19 12.76
CA GLY A 40 -1.09 -21.89 11.93
C GLY A 40 -1.47 -21.94 10.45
N HIS A 41 -2.59 -21.36 10.03
CA HIS A 41 -2.89 -21.20 8.62
C HIS A 41 -1.90 -20.23 7.96
N GLU A 42 -1.60 -20.48 6.68
CA GLU A 42 -0.72 -19.63 5.89
C GLU A 42 -1.45 -19.15 4.63
N GLU A 43 -1.25 -17.89 4.26
CA GLU A 43 -1.80 -17.32 3.04
C GLU A 43 -0.70 -16.60 2.25
N TYR A 44 -0.72 -16.75 0.93
CA TYR A 44 0.19 -16.07 0.01
C TYR A 44 -0.61 -15.14 -0.89
N VAL A 45 -0.44 -13.83 -0.73
CA VAL A 45 -1.20 -12.82 -1.46
C VAL A 45 -0.28 -12.03 -2.38
N PRO A 46 -0.45 -12.09 -3.72
CA PRO A 46 0.30 -11.25 -4.63
C PRO A 46 -0.11 -9.78 -4.42
N LEU A 47 0.87 -8.89 -4.28
CA LEU A 47 0.64 -7.47 -4.06
C LEU A 47 1.38 -6.66 -5.12
N ARG A 48 0.73 -5.64 -5.67
CA ARG A 48 1.41 -4.62 -6.48
C ARG A 48 2.05 -3.60 -5.56
N ALA A 49 3.35 -3.39 -5.71
CA ALA A 49 4.09 -2.43 -4.89
C ALA A 49 5.08 -1.63 -5.74
N THR A 50 5.23 -0.34 -5.42
CA THR A 50 6.15 0.60 -6.07
C THR A 50 6.75 1.57 -5.06
N ASP A 51 7.94 2.07 -5.35
CA ASP A 51 8.57 3.23 -4.69
C ASP A 51 8.54 4.49 -5.57
N ASN A 52 7.93 4.40 -6.76
CA ASN A 52 7.81 5.48 -7.73
C ASN A 52 6.34 5.72 -8.15
N LEU A 53 5.92 6.99 -8.16
CA LEU A 53 4.57 7.44 -8.54
C LEU A 53 4.53 8.24 -9.85
N ASP A 54 5.66 8.52 -10.51
CA ASP A 54 5.77 9.41 -11.69
C ASP A 54 4.85 8.99 -12.86
N HIS A 55 4.44 7.73 -12.90
CA HIS A 55 3.58 7.14 -13.92
C HIS A 55 2.42 6.33 -13.32
N ALA A 56 2.08 6.56 -12.05
CA ALA A 56 0.92 5.92 -11.45
C ALA A 56 -0.38 6.55 -11.96
N ASP A 57 -1.37 5.71 -12.26
CA ASP A 57 -2.71 6.17 -12.63
C ASP A 57 -3.37 6.93 -11.46
N PRO A 58 -4.24 7.93 -11.74
CA PRO A 58 -4.94 8.63 -10.68
C PRO A 58 -5.83 7.70 -9.84
N ILE A 59 -5.78 7.86 -8.52
CA ILE A 59 -6.50 7.01 -7.55
C ILE A 59 -7.72 7.70 -6.96
N ASP A 60 -8.76 6.93 -6.66
CA ASP A 60 -9.97 7.40 -5.97
C ASP A 60 -9.79 7.47 -4.45
N ILE A 61 -8.97 6.59 -3.88
CA ILE A 61 -8.78 6.45 -2.43
C ILE A 61 -7.30 6.30 -2.10
N ALA A 62 -6.81 7.12 -1.17
CA ALA A 62 -5.48 6.97 -0.56
C ALA A 62 -5.60 6.53 0.89
N LEU A 63 -5.12 5.32 1.22
CA LEU A 63 -5.05 4.83 2.60
C LEU A 63 -3.64 5.06 3.17
N ILE A 64 -3.51 6.05 4.06
CA ILE A 64 -2.23 6.52 4.60
C ILE A 64 -1.94 5.83 5.93
N LEU A 65 -0.97 4.91 5.93
CA LEU A 65 -0.60 4.07 7.09
C LEU A 65 0.89 4.13 7.51
N PRO A 66 1.55 5.30 7.54
CA PRO A 66 2.94 5.38 7.94
C PRO A 66 3.09 5.26 9.47
N LYS A 67 4.26 4.76 9.89
CA LYS A 67 4.71 4.88 11.29
C LYS A 67 4.87 6.38 11.64
N ALA A 68 4.63 6.73 12.92
CA ALA A 68 4.62 8.11 13.41
C ALA A 68 5.72 9.01 12.82
N ASN A 69 5.39 10.29 12.57
CA ASN A 69 6.24 11.35 11.98
C ASN A 69 6.46 11.29 10.45
N LYS A 70 5.73 10.42 9.74
CA LYS A 70 5.80 10.33 8.26
C LYS A 70 4.47 10.60 7.55
N THR A 71 3.46 11.06 8.29
CA THR A 71 2.10 11.31 7.78
C THR A 71 2.05 12.41 6.74
N THR A 72 2.71 13.54 6.99
CA THR A 72 2.75 14.68 6.06
C THR A 72 3.36 14.26 4.73
N LEU A 73 4.52 13.60 4.76
CA LEU A 73 5.19 13.10 3.56
C LEU A 73 4.31 12.11 2.79
N ALA A 74 3.65 11.17 3.48
CA ALA A 74 2.75 10.22 2.84
C ALA A 74 1.50 10.89 2.24
N ALA A 75 1.02 11.98 2.85
CA ALA A 75 -0.08 12.77 2.31
C ALA A 75 0.34 13.56 1.07
N GLU A 76 1.55 14.12 1.06
CA GLU A 76 2.15 14.77 -0.12
C GLU A 76 2.35 13.78 -1.26
N ASP A 77 2.82 12.56 -0.97
CA ASP A 77 2.94 11.48 -1.95
C ASP A 77 1.56 11.09 -2.52
N ALA A 78 0.55 10.91 -1.67
CA ALA A 78 -0.80 10.63 -2.11
C ALA A 78 -1.41 11.75 -2.97
N ALA A 79 -1.16 13.02 -2.60
CA ALA A 79 -1.71 14.18 -3.29
C ALA A 79 -1.21 14.32 -4.75
N GLN A 80 -0.08 13.71 -5.11
CA GLN A 80 0.43 13.73 -6.48
C GLN A 80 -0.48 12.97 -7.47
N ILE A 81 -1.21 11.97 -6.98
CA ILE A 81 -1.99 11.05 -7.83
C ILE A 81 -3.44 10.89 -7.38
N LEU A 82 -3.85 11.47 -6.25
CA LEU A 82 -5.24 11.46 -5.82
C LEU A 82 -6.08 12.34 -6.76
N LYS A 83 -7.21 11.81 -7.24
CA LYS A 83 -8.18 12.59 -8.02
C LYS A 83 -8.70 13.79 -7.21
N SER A 84 -9.18 14.82 -7.89
CA SER A 84 -9.71 16.04 -7.25
C SER A 84 -10.92 15.77 -6.34
N ASP A 85 -11.68 14.72 -6.62
CA ASP A 85 -12.82 14.22 -5.85
C ASP A 85 -12.48 12.95 -5.03
N GLY A 86 -11.20 12.57 -5.00
CA GLY A 86 -10.71 11.42 -4.25
C GLY A 86 -10.68 11.65 -2.75
N VAL A 87 -10.60 10.55 -2.00
CA VAL A 87 -10.63 10.55 -0.53
C VAL A 87 -9.33 10.03 0.05
N ALA A 88 -8.70 10.81 0.92
CA ALA A 88 -7.57 10.36 1.73
C ALA A 88 -8.07 9.93 3.13
N ILE A 89 -7.73 8.71 3.55
CA ILE A 89 -8.08 8.14 4.85
C ILE A 89 -6.78 7.82 5.59
N THR A 90 -6.68 8.26 6.84
CA THR A 90 -5.54 7.96 7.73
C THR A 90 -6.01 7.12 8.91
N LEU A 91 -5.24 6.10 9.29
CA LEU A 91 -5.54 5.21 10.44
C LEU A 91 -4.43 5.25 11.50
N GLN A 92 -3.90 6.44 11.79
CA GLN A 92 -2.84 6.63 12.79
C GLN A 92 -3.29 6.49 14.24
#